data_AF-A0A7X8BZN6-F1
#
_entry.id   AF-A0A7X8BZN6-F1
#
_cell.length_a   1.000
_cell.length_b   1.000
_cell.length_c   1.000
_cell.angle_alpha   90.00
_cell.angle_beta   90.00
_cell.angle_gamma   90.00
#
_symmetry.space_group_name_H-M   'P 1'
#
loop_
_entity.id
_entity.type
_entity.pdbx_description
1 polymer ?
#
loop_
_entity_poly.entity_id
_entity_poly.type
_entity_poly.pdbx_seq_one_letter_code
_entity_poly.pdbx_strand_id
1 'polypeptide(L)'
;MKTNISILFIVLSILFSCIACDTVENKTPIDTNKNITYLRSILGGCNNKTEENIKHGEEKSDTVIIQIQQDILSIFVGLNYICCAPFVTDCNIINDSIFVSIIDVCPDPYQDCYCRCSCYYTFEHYFNNLSNKEYYWRITLIDPREENEILFDEGVIKVGS
;
A
#
# COMPACT_ATOMS: atom_id res chain seq x y z
N MET A 1 35.07 -66.27 28.33
CA MET A 1 33.99 -65.46 27.74
C MET A 1 34.59 -64.13 27.27
N LYS A 2 34.82 -63.97 25.96
CA LYS A 2 35.24 -62.71 25.34
C LYS A 2 34.04 -62.22 24.53
N THR A 3 33.30 -61.27 25.07
CA THR A 3 32.14 -60.67 24.38
C THR A 3 32.64 -59.64 23.37
N ASN A 4 32.19 -59.80 22.14
CA ASN A 4 32.50 -58.98 20.97
C ASN A 4 31.95 -57.55 21.12
N ILE A 5 32.69 -56.69 21.81
CA ILE A 5 32.35 -55.27 22.00
C ILE A 5 32.42 -54.48 20.68
N SER A 6 33.15 -54.95 19.66
CA SER A 6 33.30 -54.24 18.38
C SER A 6 32.06 -54.30 17.46
N ILE A 7 31.12 -55.22 17.66
CA ILE A 7 29.94 -55.34 16.78
C ILE A 7 28.82 -54.38 17.23
N LEU A 8 28.78 -54.04 18.52
CA LEU A 8 27.73 -53.17 19.07
C LEU A 8 27.87 -51.70 18.61
N PHE A 9 29.09 -51.26 18.31
CA PHE A 9 29.33 -49.89 17.83
C PHE A 9 29.01 -49.67 16.35
N ILE A 10 29.01 -50.73 15.52
CA ILE A 10 28.72 -50.62 14.08
C ILE A 10 27.20 -50.56 13.82
N VAL A 11 26.39 -51.19 14.68
CA VAL A 11 24.91 -51.10 14.57
C VAL A 11 24.39 -49.75 15.04
N LEU A 12 25.05 -49.10 15.99
CA LEU A 12 24.62 -47.81 16.54
C LEU A 12 24.92 -46.62 15.60
N SER A 13 25.94 -46.73 14.73
CA SER A 13 26.31 -45.66 13.80
C SER A 13 25.42 -45.57 12.56
N ILE A 14 24.68 -46.63 12.22
CA ILE A 14 23.74 -46.65 11.07
C ILE A 14 22.40 -45.98 11.43
N LEU A 15 22.06 -45.85 12.73
CA LEU A 15 20.81 -45.25 13.18
C LEU A 15 20.83 -43.71 13.25
N PHE A 16 22.00 -43.07 13.09
CA PHE A 16 22.13 -41.61 13.16
C PHE A 16 22.14 -40.90 11.80
N SER A 17 22.08 -41.64 10.69
CA SER A 17 22.22 -41.06 9.33
C SER A 17 20.91 -40.58 8.69
N CYS A 18 19.76 -40.74 9.36
CA CYS A 18 18.46 -40.45 8.75
C CYS A 18 17.81 -39.13 9.20
N ILE A 19 18.53 -38.27 9.93
CA ILE A 19 18.09 -36.87 10.09
C ILE A 19 18.71 -36.05 8.96
N ALA A 20 18.44 -36.46 7.72
CA ALA A 20 18.40 -35.51 6.63
C ALA A 20 17.19 -34.63 6.94
N CYS A 21 17.46 -33.42 7.42
CA CYS A 21 16.47 -32.36 7.38
C CYS A 21 16.22 -32.13 5.89
N ASP A 22 15.26 -32.86 5.31
CA ASP A 22 14.52 -32.31 4.20
C ASP A 22 14.03 -30.98 4.75
N THR A 23 14.68 -29.89 4.34
CA THR A 23 14.02 -28.60 4.37
C THR A 23 12.80 -28.84 3.52
N VAL A 24 11.70 -29.13 4.20
CA VAL A 24 10.38 -28.96 3.64
C VAL A 24 10.39 -27.49 3.28
N GLU A 25 10.82 -27.19 2.05
CA GLU A 25 10.26 -26.09 1.30
C GLU A 25 8.78 -26.43 1.31
N ASN A 26 8.11 -25.98 2.38
CA ASN A 26 6.73 -25.60 2.33
C ASN A 26 6.74 -24.47 1.31
N LYS A 27 6.80 -24.84 0.02
CA LYS A 27 6.07 -24.17 -1.01
C LYS A 27 4.64 -24.36 -0.59
N THR A 28 4.22 -23.60 0.43
CA THR A 28 2.83 -23.22 0.55
C THR A 28 2.48 -22.78 -0.86
N PRO A 29 1.60 -23.53 -1.55
CA PRO A 29 1.24 -23.18 -2.92
C PRO A 29 0.91 -21.70 -2.87
N ILE A 30 1.53 -20.92 -3.76
CA ILE A 30 1.19 -19.51 -3.92
C ILE A 30 -0.33 -19.51 -4.05
N ASP A 31 -0.97 -18.98 -3.01
CA ASP A 31 -2.41 -18.95 -2.92
C ASP A 31 -2.86 -18.02 -4.04
N THR A 32 -3.23 -18.62 -5.16
CA THR A 32 -3.57 -17.97 -6.42
C THR A 32 -4.91 -17.23 -6.32
N ASN A 33 -5.56 -17.28 -5.15
CA ASN A 33 -6.84 -16.64 -4.84
C ASN A 33 -6.77 -15.72 -3.62
N LYS A 34 -5.62 -15.07 -3.36
CA LYS A 34 -5.61 -13.97 -2.39
C LYS A 34 -6.26 -12.74 -3.01
N ASN A 35 -7.36 -12.33 -2.39
CA ASN A 35 -8.01 -11.06 -2.69
C ASN A 35 -7.19 -9.94 -2.05
N ILE A 36 -6.80 -8.97 -2.86
CA ILE A 36 -6.13 -7.76 -2.38
C ILE A 36 -6.97 -7.13 -1.28
N THR A 37 -6.30 -6.71 -0.20
CA THR A 37 -6.97 -6.12 0.96
C THR A 37 -6.39 -4.75 1.24
N TYR A 38 -7.26 -3.79 1.50
CA TYR A 38 -6.86 -2.46 1.97
C TYR A 38 -6.46 -2.53 3.44
N LEU A 39 -5.27 -2.01 3.76
CA LEU A 39 -4.75 -1.99 5.11
C LEU A 39 -5.10 -0.70 5.84
N ARG A 40 -4.65 0.43 5.27
CA ARG A 40 -4.78 1.76 5.86
C ARG A 40 -4.32 2.83 4.89
N SER A 41 -4.64 4.08 5.25
CA SER A 41 -4.08 5.28 4.63
C SER A 41 -3.33 6.10 5.66
N ILE A 42 -2.26 6.75 5.23
CA ILE A 42 -1.53 7.75 6.00
C ILE A 42 -1.67 9.09 5.28
N LEU A 43 -2.22 10.07 5.98
CA LEU A 43 -2.31 11.44 5.51
C LEU A 43 -1.06 12.20 5.95
N GLY A 44 -0.53 13.03 5.06
CA GLY A 44 0.65 13.85 5.31
C GLY A 44 0.62 15.16 4.53
N GLY A 45 1.76 15.81 4.41
CA GLY A 45 1.85 17.14 3.81
C GLY A 45 1.02 18.14 4.63
N CYS A 46 0.18 18.93 3.97
CA CYS A 46 -0.69 19.88 4.64
C CYS A 46 -1.82 19.24 5.47
N ASN A 47 -2.11 17.94 5.31
CA ASN A 47 -3.09 17.25 6.18
C ASN A 47 -2.66 17.22 7.66
N ASN A 48 -1.36 17.32 7.96
CA ASN A 48 -0.81 17.19 9.32
C ASN A 48 -0.22 18.49 9.88
N LYS A 49 -0.48 19.65 9.24
CA LYS A 49 0.10 20.93 9.68
C LYS A 49 -0.84 21.70 10.60
N THR A 50 -0.29 22.20 11.70
CA THR A 50 -0.76 23.41 12.39
C THR A 50 -0.34 24.66 11.59
N GLU A 51 -1.15 25.71 11.64
CA GLU A 51 -1.06 26.95 10.81
C GLU A 51 0.35 27.55 10.67
N GLU A 52 1.24 27.34 11.64
CA GLU A 52 2.62 27.85 11.65
C GLU A 52 3.55 27.27 10.55
N ASN A 53 3.17 26.14 9.94
CA ASN A 53 4.00 25.43 8.95
C ASN A 53 3.64 25.71 7.48
N ILE A 54 2.70 26.63 7.23
CA ILE A 54 2.27 27.03 5.89
C ILE A 54 3.16 28.18 5.40
N LYS A 55 4.48 27.95 5.35
CA LYS A 55 5.34 28.78 4.51
C LYS A 55 5.05 28.41 3.06
N HIS A 56 4.95 29.41 2.17
CA HIS A 56 4.88 29.25 0.72
C HIS A 56 5.92 28.22 0.28
N GLY A 57 5.48 26.97 0.16
CA GLY A 57 6.35 25.85 -0.19
C GLY A 57 6.66 25.93 -1.68
N GLU A 58 7.80 25.37 -2.07
CA GLU A 58 8.13 25.15 -3.48
C GLU A 58 6.93 24.54 -4.22
N GLU A 59 6.60 25.08 -5.39
CA GLU A 59 5.58 24.51 -6.26
C GLU A 59 5.96 23.07 -6.61
N LYS A 60 5.21 22.10 -6.07
CA LYS A 60 5.34 20.68 -6.38
C LYS A 60 4.25 20.32 -7.36
N SER A 61 4.54 19.48 -8.35
CA SER A 61 3.52 18.98 -9.26
C SER A 61 2.70 17.87 -8.62
N ASP A 62 1.47 17.71 -9.07
CA ASP A 62 0.68 16.53 -8.81
C ASP A 62 1.46 15.27 -9.19
N THR A 63 1.43 14.27 -8.32
CA THR A 63 2.29 13.08 -8.45
C THR A 63 1.55 11.84 -7.98
N VAL A 64 1.64 10.75 -8.74
CA VAL A 64 1.29 9.40 -8.29
C VAL A 64 2.52 8.51 -8.36
N ILE A 65 2.80 7.79 -7.28
CA ILE A 65 3.89 6.81 -7.22
C ILE A 65 3.32 5.49 -6.74
N ILE A 66 3.56 4.43 -7.52
CA ILE A 66 3.15 3.08 -7.19
C ILE A 66 4.38 2.24 -6.86
N GLN A 67 4.37 1.56 -5.71
CA GLN A 67 5.49 0.71 -5.29
C GLN A 67 5.00 -0.60 -4.73
N ILE A 68 5.75 -1.67 -4.96
CA ILE A 68 5.54 -2.98 -4.35
C ILE A 68 6.82 -3.35 -3.60
N GLN A 69 6.71 -3.57 -2.29
CA GLN A 69 7.82 -4.00 -1.45
C GLN A 69 7.32 -5.04 -0.44
N GLN A 70 7.99 -6.19 -0.40
CA GLN A 70 7.69 -7.27 0.58
C GLN A 70 6.19 -7.63 0.64
N ASP A 71 5.57 -7.85 -0.52
CA ASP A 71 4.14 -8.18 -0.70
C ASP A 71 3.15 -7.07 -0.26
N ILE A 72 3.64 -5.87 0.02
CA ILE A 72 2.84 -4.68 0.27
C ILE A 72 2.87 -3.80 -0.98
N LEU A 73 1.69 -3.44 -1.47
CA LEU A 73 1.52 -2.41 -2.48
C LEU A 73 1.25 -1.08 -1.76
N SER A 74 1.99 -0.04 -2.13
CA SER A 74 1.70 1.33 -1.75
C SER A 74 1.35 2.18 -2.98
N ILE A 75 0.32 3.00 -2.82
CA ILE A 75 -0.07 4.04 -3.76
C ILE A 75 0.10 5.37 -3.03
N PHE A 76 1.10 6.13 -3.45
CA PHE A 76 1.34 7.48 -2.95
C PHE A 76 0.74 8.50 -3.92
N VAL A 77 0.00 9.46 -3.37
CA VAL A 77 -0.56 10.59 -4.09
C VAL A 77 -0.06 11.88 -3.46
N GLY A 78 0.52 12.74 -4.28
CA GLY A 78 0.86 14.11 -3.96
C GLY A 78 -0.06 15.05 -4.73
N LEU A 79 -0.79 15.90 -4.01
CA LEU A 79 -1.76 16.84 -4.59
C LEU A 79 -1.30 18.27 -4.28
N ASN A 80 -1.03 19.06 -5.30
CA ASN A 80 -0.87 20.50 -5.18
C ASN A 80 -2.24 21.15 -5.31
N TYR A 81 -2.70 21.75 -4.22
CA TYR A 81 -3.99 22.38 -4.14
C TYR A 81 -3.82 23.84 -3.72
N ILE A 82 -4.50 24.75 -4.43
CA ILE A 82 -4.37 26.21 -4.27
C ILE A 82 -5.03 26.69 -2.94
N CYS A 83 -5.44 25.76 -2.08
CA CYS A 83 -6.24 26.03 -0.91
C CYS A 83 -5.90 25.10 0.27
N CYS A 84 -6.13 25.60 1.49
CA CYS A 84 -5.96 24.85 2.73
C CYS A 84 -7.25 24.05 3.06
N ALA A 85 -7.72 23.26 2.11
CA ALA A 85 -8.92 22.45 2.30
C ALA A 85 -8.68 21.27 3.27
N PRO A 86 -9.68 20.91 4.09
CA PRO A 86 -9.66 19.66 4.83
C PRO A 86 -9.95 18.50 3.86
N PHE A 87 -9.11 17.47 3.89
CA PHE A 87 -9.30 16.27 3.08
C PHE A 87 -9.56 15.04 3.94
N VAL A 88 -10.44 14.17 3.45
CA VAL A 88 -10.51 12.77 3.86
C VAL A 88 -10.24 11.88 2.66
N THR A 89 -10.00 10.61 2.90
CA THR A 89 -9.84 9.64 1.82
C THR A 89 -10.66 8.39 2.08
N ASP A 90 -11.20 7.83 1.01
CA ASP A 90 -11.86 6.53 1.00
C ASP A 90 -11.16 5.61 -0.01
N CYS A 91 -11.24 4.30 0.26
CA CYS A 91 -10.65 3.29 -0.60
C CYS A 91 -11.58 2.10 -0.74
N ASN A 92 -11.94 1.78 -1.98
CA ASN A 92 -12.81 0.67 -2.32
C ASN A 92 -12.08 -0.32 -3.23
N ILE A 93 -12.35 -1.62 -3.04
CA ILE A 93 -11.80 -2.69 -3.86
C ILE A 93 -12.96 -3.47 -4.46
N ILE A 94 -13.04 -3.51 -5.79
CA ILE A 94 -14.10 -4.22 -6.52
C ILE A 94 -13.45 -5.06 -7.60
N ASN A 95 -13.61 -6.39 -7.54
CA ASN A 95 -13.02 -7.33 -8.51
C ASN A 95 -11.53 -7.05 -8.76
N ASP A 96 -10.74 -6.92 -7.69
CA ASP A 96 -9.31 -6.60 -7.74
C ASP A 96 -8.95 -5.24 -8.37
N SER A 97 -9.93 -4.37 -8.59
CA SER A 97 -9.70 -2.99 -8.96
C SER A 97 -9.70 -2.10 -7.72
N ILE A 98 -8.69 -1.24 -7.62
CA ILE A 98 -8.48 -0.32 -6.50
C ILE A 98 -9.04 1.05 -6.87
N PHE A 99 -9.97 1.56 -6.08
CA PHE A 99 -10.55 2.89 -6.25
C PHE A 99 -10.22 3.73 -5.03
N VAL A 100 -9.43 4.77 -5.22
CA VAL A 100 -9.08 5.74 -4.17
C VAL A 100 -9.82 7.03 -4.45
N SER A 101 -10.50 7.54 -3.44
CA SER A 101 -11.14 8.85 -3.47
C SER A 101 -10.44 9.77 -2.49
N ILE A 102 -10.04 10.94 -2.96
CA ILE A 102 -9.58 12.07 -2.16
C ILE A 102 -10.72 13.07 -2.14
N ILE A 103 -11.25 13.36 -0.95
CA ILE A 103 -12.51 14.09 -0.79
C ILE A 103 -12.21 15.38 -0.02
N ASP A 104 -12.40 16.51 -0.69
CA ASP A 104 -12.41 17.82 -0.05
C ASP A 104 -13.72 17.95 0.74
N VAL A 105 -13.61 18.08 2.06
CA VAL A 105 -14.75 18.14 2.99
C VAL A 105 -14.98 19.55 3.53
N CYS A 106 -14.53 20.58 2.79
CA CYS A 106 -14.81 21.96 3.18
C CYS A 106 -16.32 22.20 3.32
N PRO A 107 -16.80 22.68 4.49
CA PRO A 107 -18.21 22.97 4.69
C PRO A 107 -18.67 24.22 3.93
N ASP A 108 -19.94 24.24 3.53
CA ASP A 108 -20.61 25.44 3.03
C ASP A 108 -20.86 26.44 4.19
N PRO A 109 -20.52 27.73 4.09
CA PRO A 109 -19.93 28.42 2.94
C PRO A 109 -18.44 28.12 2.74
N TYR A 110 -18.13 27.65 1.54
CA TYR A 110 -16.79 27.23 1.09
C TYR A 110 -15.67 28.27 1.30
N GLN A 111 -16.01 29.55 1.41
CA GLN A 111 -15.08 30.69 1.40
C GLN A 111 -13.99 30.60 2.48
N ASP A 112 -14.27 29.97 3.62
CA ASP A 112 -13.35 29.91 4.76
C ASP A 112 -12.19 28.91 4.56
N CYS A 113 -12.36 27.86 3.76
CA CYS A 113 -11.28 26.88 3.51
C CYS A 113 -10.35 27.28 2.34
N TYR A 114 -10.86 28.08 1.41
CA TYR A 114 -10.19 28.32 0.12
C TYR A 114 -9.29 29.57 0.08
N CYS A 115 -8.83 30.08 1.24
CA CYS A 115 -8.06 31.32 1.31
C CYS A 115 -6.52 31.16 1.34
N ARG A 116 -5.86 31.68 0.29
CA ARG A 116 -4.48 32.26 0.22
C ARG A 116 -3.26 31.36 0.50
N CYS A 117 -3.34 30.05 0.33
CA CYS A 117 -2.21 29.15 0.51
C CYS A 117 -2.17 28.08 -0.60
N SER A 118 -1.05 27.97 -1.32
CA SER A 118 -0.76 26.76 -2.09
C SER A 118 -0.19 25.70 -1.15
N CYS A 119 -0.82 24.53 -1.16
CA CYS A 119 -0.57 23.46 -0.21
C CYS A 119 -0.31 22.16 -0.96
N TYR A 120 0.74 21.46 -0.55
CA TYR A 120 1.05 20.13 -1.05
C TYR A 120 0.59 19.08 -0.03
N TYR A 121 -0.46 18.35 -0.39
CA TYR A 121 -1.05 17.28 0.39
C TYR A 121 -0.47 15.94 -0.03
N THR A 122 -0.33 15.01 0.91
CA THR A 122 0.10 13.66 0.58
C THR A 122 -0.85 12.62 1.18
N PHE A 123 -1.12 11.59 0.41
CA PHE A 123 -1.98 10.46 0.75
C PHE A 123 -1.23 9.18 0.40
N GLU A 124 -1.00 8.31 1.37
CA GLU A 124 -0.31 7.04 1.14
C GLU A 124 -1.22 5.88 1.53
N HIS A 125 -1.62 5.09 0.55
CA HIS A 125 -2.54 3.97 0.71
C HIS A 125 -1.77 2.66 0.65
N TYR A 126 -2.02 1.77 1.61
CA TYR A 126 -1.34 0.49 1.69
C TYR A 126 -2.30 -0.68 1.49
N PHE A 127 -1.85 -1.66 0.73
CA PHE A 127 -2.57 -2.87 0.40
C PHE A 127 -1.67 -4.09 0.59
N ASN A 128 -2.26 -5.23 0.91
CA ASN A 128 -1.55 -6.51 0.98
C ASN A 128 -2.35 -7.63 0.30
N ASN A 129 -1.90 -8.87 0.50
CA ASN A 129 -2.52 -10.06 -0.09
C ASN A 129 -2.55 -9.99 -1.63
N LEU A 130 -1.47 -9.46 -2.21
CA LEU A 130 -1.27 -9.44 -3.65
C LEU A 130 -1.10 -10.87 -4.18
N SER A 131 -1.66 -11.11 -5.36
CA SER A 131 -1.54 -12.33 -6.15
C SER A 131 -0.79 -12.00 -7.45
N ASN A 132 -0.24 -13.01 -8.12
CA ASN A 132 0.43 -12.86 -9.42
C ASN A 132 -0.59 -12.58 -10.54
N LYS A 133 -1.07 -11.33 -10.63
CA LYS A 133 -2.07 -10.85 -11.59
C LYS A 133 -1.97 -9.34 -11.79
N GLU A 134 -2.80 -8.83 -12.70
CA GLU A 134 -2.95 -7.40 -12.92
C GLU A 134 -4.03 -6.81 -12.00
N TYR A 135 -3.77 -5.62 -11.48
CA TYR A 135 -4.69 -4.83 -10.68
C TYR A 135 -4.90 -3.48 -11.36
N TYR A 136 -6.13 -3.16 -11.72
CA TYR A 136 -6.45 -1.80 -12.16
C TYR A 136 -6.55 -0.88 -10.94
N TRP A 137 -6.14 0.37 -11.09
CA TRP A 137 -6.29 1.39 -10.07
C TRP A 137 -6.79 2.70 -10.67
N ARG A 138 -7.58 3.43 -9.88
CA ARG A 138 -8.13 4.73 -10.23
C ARG A 138 -8.16 5.64 -9.02
N ILE A 139 -7.75 6.88 -9.20
CA ILE A 139 -7.72 7.91 -8.16
C ILE A 139 -8.62 9.05 -8.62
N THR A 140 -9.60 9.40 -7.79
CA THR A 140 -10.50 10.53 -8.05
C THR A 140 -10.39 11.58 -6.96
N LEU A 141 -10.52 12.85 -7.37
CA LEU A 141 -10.65 14.00 -6.49
C LEU A 141 -12.11 14.45 -6.52
N ILE A 142 -12.74 14.50 -5.34
CA ILE A 142 -14.09 15.03 -5.15
C ILE A 142 -13.93 16.42 -4.53
N ASP A 143 -14.11 17.44 -5.36
CA ASP A 143 -14.12 18.86 -4.98
C ASP A 143 -15.58 19.31 -4.87
N PRO A 144 -16.05 19.82 -3.71
CA PRO A 144 -17.44 20.23 -3.54
C PRO A 144 -17.84 21.45 -4.39
N ARG A 145 -16.86 22.12 -5.02
CA ARG A 145 -17.09 23.24 -5.96
C ARG A 145 -17.37 22.77 -7.39
N GLU A 146 -17.07 21.52 -7.69
CA GLU A 146 -17.25 20.92 -9.02
C GLU A 146 -18.48 20.01 -9.02
N GLU A 147 -19.20 19.97 -10.15
CA GLU A 147 -20.41 19.14 -10.27
C GLU A 147 -20.07 17.64 -10.36
N ASN A 148 -18.89 17.31 -10.89
CA ASN A 148 -18.45 15.94 -11.14
C ASN A 148 -17.12 15.66 -10.43
N GLU A 149 -16.87 14.38 -10.12
CA GLU A 149 -15.55 13.93 -9.68
C GLU A 149 -14.48 14.18 -10.76
N ILE A 150 -13.29 14.59 -10.33
CA ILE A 150 -12.14 14.80 -11.19
C ILE A 150 -11.32 13.52 -11.21
N LEU A 151 -11.04 12.97 -12.40
CA LEU A 151 -10.05 11.91 -12.54
C LEU A 151 -8.67 12.50 -12.24
N PHE A 152 -8.02 12.01 -11.19
CA PHE A 152 -6.66 12.43 -10.84
C PHE A 152 -5.63 11.63 -11.64
N ASP A 153 -5.70 10.30 -11.57
CA ASP A 153 -4.85 9.40 -12.35
C ASP A 153 -5.45 7.98 -12.38
N GLU A 154 -5.02 7.15 -13.32
CA GLU A 154 -5.42 5.73 -13.41
C GLU A 154 -4.37 4.87 -14.11
N GLY A 155 -4.42 3.56 -13.88
CA GLY A 155 -3.51 2.65 -14.55
C GLY A 155 -3.66 1.19 -14.14
N VAL A 156 -2.66 0.39 -14.50
CA VAL A 156 -2.61 -1.04 -14.22
C VAL A 156 -1.29 -1.38 -13.56
N ILE A 157 -1.37 -2.12 -12.45
CA ILE A 157 -0.25 -2.68 -11.70
C ILE A 157 -0.11 -4.13 -12.11
N LYS A 158 1.09 -4.52 -12.55
CA LYS A 158 1.43 -5.92 -12.84
C LYS A 158 2.23 -6.48 -11.68
N VAL A 159 1.62 -7.41 -10.93
CA VAL A 159 2.30 -8.11 -9.84
C VAL A 159 2.83 -9.41 -10.40
N GLY A 160 4.15 -9.58 -10.41
CA GLY A 160 4.83 -10.75 -10.97
C GLY A 160 5.16 -10.62 -12.46
N SER A 161 6.16 -11.40 -12.88
CA SER A 161 6.77 -11.37 -14.22
C SER A 161 6.11 -12.34 -15.19
#